data_AF-F3P4U4-F1
#
_entry.id   AF-F3P4U4-F1
#
_cell.length_a   1.000
_cell.length_b   1.000
_cell.length_c   1.000
_cell.angle_alpha   90.00
_cell.angle_beta   90.00
_cell.angle_gamma   90.00
#
_symmetry.space_group_name_H-M   'P 1'
#
loop_
_entity.id
_entity.type
_entity.pdbx_description
1 polymer ?
#
loop_
_entity_poly.entity_id
_entity_poly.type
_entity_poly.pdbx_seq_one_letter_code
_entity_poly.pdbx_strand_id
1 'polypeptide(L)'
;MTTQTRTNARDEHSAVLEAVPATALDGQTGTGAIAIFYGAARYPFELARQRELVEDYAEATGLNLVTEFHDRQQRQHGLSMLLDACQRGGVEYVITASWPTPNLTTTEADAVTKQLAQAGTHLVCLNRWHPGDGTPPAWWNDEEGAWMRQLDALREEDRRQREQTSEHTEPSKEVHHA
;
A
#
# COMPACT_ATOMS: atom_id res chain seq x y z
N MET A 1 7.30 -44.61 -6.30
CA MET A 1 6.47 -43.73 -7.15
C MET A 1 6.73 -42.29 -6.70
N THR A 2 7.26 -41.49 -7.60
CA THR A 2 7.62 -40.07 -7.41
C THR A 2 6.52 -39.18 -7.97
N THR A 3 6.18 -38.10 -7.27
CA THR A 3 5.53 -36.95 -7.90
C THR A 3 6.33 -35.71 -7.52
N GLN A 4 7.07 -35.19 -8.51
CA GLN A 4 7.81 -33.94 -8.43
C GLN A 4 6.83 -32.78 -8.59
N THR A 5 6.84 -31.82 -7.67
CA THR A 5 6.11 -30.55 -7.85
C THR A 5 6.96 -29.64 -8.73
N ARG A 6 6.45 -29.37 -9.92
CA ARG A 6 7.10 -28.61 -10.99
C ARG A 6 6.94 -27.11 -10.73
N THR A 7 8.07 -26.40 -10.70
CA THR A 7 8.23 -24.95 -10.72
C THR A 7 7.42 -24.33 -11.87
N ASN A 8 6.54 -23.38 -11.55
CA ASN A 8 5.87 -22.56 -12.56
C ASN A 8 6.66 -21.26 -12.71
N ALA A 9 7.53 -21.23 -13.72
CA ALA A 9 8.00 -20.00 -14.32
C ALA A 9 6.86 -19.44 -15.18
N ARG A 10 6.52 -18.16 -14.97
CA ARG A 10 5.72 -17.40 -15.93
C ARG A 10 6.08 -15.92 -15.86
N ASP A 11 7.15 -15.58 -16.58
CA ASP A 11 7.19 -14.40 -17.44
C ASP A 11 5.80 -14.16 -18.04
N GLU A 12 5.19 -12.98 -17.84
CA GLU A 12 4.44 -12.17 -18.83
C GLU A 12 4.01 -10.84 -18.17
N HIS A 13 4.93 -9.86 -18.06
CA HIS A 13 4.58 -8.49 -17.67
C HIS A 13 3.96 -7.76 -18.87
N SER A 14 2.63 -7.62 -18.90
CA SER A 14 1.97 -6.67 -19.81
C SER A 14 2.16 -5.25 -19.26
N ALA A 15 3.25 -4.62 -19.71
CA ALA A 15 3.56 -3.22 -19.46
C ALA A 15 2.60 -2.31 -20.24
N VAL A 16 1.61 -1.72 -19.55
CA VAL A 16 1.00 -0.47 -19.99
C VAL A 16 1.71 0.65 -19.25
N LEU A 17 2.85 1.06 -19.81
CA LEU A 17 3.59 2.24 -19.39
C LEU A 17 2.88 3.48 -19.91
N GLU A 18 2.04 4.12 -19.10
CA GLU A 18 1.72 5.53 -19.35
C GLU A 18 2.90 6.40 -18.92
N ALA A 19 3.55 6.97 -19.93
CA ALA A 19 4.48 8.10 -19.89
C ALA A 19 5.58 8.07 -18.80
N VAL A 20 6.55 7.17 -18.95
CA VAL A 20 7.89 7.37 -18.38
C VAL A 20 8.68 8.31 -19.30
N PRO A 21 9.33 9.39 -18.81
CA PRO A 21 10.25 10.17 -19.62
C PRO A 21 11.43 9.29 -20.07
N ALA A 22 11.61 9.14 -21.38
CA ALA A 22 12.63 8.29 -21.99
C ALA A 22 14.08 8.78 -21.79
N THR A 23 14.32 9.78 -20.93
CA THR A 23 15.64 10.39 -20.69
C THR A 23 16.52 9.65 -19.68
N ALA A 24 16.07 8.52 -19.11
CA ALA A 24 16.81 7.80 -18.07
C ALA A 24 17.73 6.67 -18.56
N LEU A 25 17.84 6.42 -19.89
CA LEU A 25 18.48 5.21 -20.41
C LEU A 25 20.00 5.31 -20.72
N ASP A 26 20.67 6.43 -20.43
CA ASP A 26 22.11 6.59 -20.69
C ASP A 26 22.86 6.96 -19.41
N GLY A 27 23.49 5.97 -18.76
CA GLY A 27 24.42 6.24 -17.67
C GLY A 27 24.70 5.04 -16.76
N GLN A 28 25.43 4.03 -17.25
CA GLN A 28 26.15 3.16 -16.32
C GLN A 28 27.14 3.99 -15.51
N THR A 29 27.11 3.82 -14.18
CA THR A 29 27.92 4.45 -13.11
C THR A 29 27.49 5.84 -12.62
N GLY A 30 26.49 5.86 -11.72
CA GLY A 30 26.38 6.85 -10.64
C GLY A 30 25.11 7.70 -10.65
N THR A 31 24.21 7.43 -9.70
CA THR A 31 23.00 8.22 -9.34
C THR A 31 21.89 8.22 -10.39
N GLY A 32 21.19 7.10 -10.53
CA GLY A 32 19.84 7.10 -11.11
C GLY A 32 18.91 8.03 -10.33
N ALA A 33 17.82 8.46 -10.97
CA ALA A 33 16.88 9.41 -10.37
C ALA A 33 16.42 8.96 -8.98
N ILE A 34 16.38 9.90 -8.05
CA ILE A 34 16.07 9.60 -6.64
C ILE A 34 14.58 9.29 -6.51
N ALA A 35 14.28 8.08 -6.06
CA ALA A 35 12.93 7.58 -5.86
C ALA A 35 12.67 7.25 -4.39
N ILE A 36 11.44 7.51 -3.94
CA ILE A 36 10.93 7.11 -2.63
C ILE A 36 9.75 6.17 -2.83
N PHE A 37 9.74 5.07 -2.09
CA PHE A 37 8.57 4.19 -2.02
C PHE A 37 7.60 4.72 -0.97
N TYR A 38 6.33 4.84 -1.34
CA TYR A 38 5.23 5.05 -0.39
C TYR A 38 4.26 3.87 -0.44
N GLY A 39 4.21 3.13 0.67
CA GLY A 39 3.32 1.99 0.86
C GLY A 39 2.24 2.26 1.90
N ALA A 40 1.03 1.81 1.63
CA ALA A 40 -0.07 1.96 2.57
C ALA A 40 -0.93 0.70 2.53
N ALA A 41 -1.09 0.09 3.69
CA ALA A 41 -1.74 -1.20 3.81
C ALA A 41 -2.44 -1.38 5.15
N ARG A 42 -3.42 -2.29 5.18
CA ARG A 42 -4.07 -2.68 6.43
C ARG A 42 -3.28 -3.77 7.13
N TYR A 43 -2.63 -4.65 6.36
CA TYR A 43 -1.87 -5.77 6.88
C TYR A 43 -0.38 -5.71 6.54
N PRO A 44 0.53 -6.23 7.39
CA PRO A 44 1.96 -6.23 7.11
C PRO A 44 2.36 -6.99 5.85
N PHE A 45 1.68 -8.09 5.50
CA PHE A 45 2.00 -8.89 4.32
C PHE A 45 1.71 -8.13 3.01
N GLU A 46 0.67 -7.30 3.00
CA GLU A 46 0.34 -6.45 1.85
C GLU A 46 1.49 -5.46 1.59
N LEU A 47 2.03 -4.87 2.66
CA LEU A 47 3.15 -3.94 2.56
C LEU A 47 4.41 -4.61 2.01
N ALA A 48 4.70 -5.84 2.44
CA ALA A 48 5.83 -6.62 1.93
C ALA A 48 5.72 -6.88 0.42
N ARG A 49 4.52 -7.19 -0.08
CA ARG A 49 4.29 -7.37 -1.52
C ARG A 49 4.36 -6.05 -2.30
N GLN A 50 3.85 -4.96 -1.73
CA GLN A 50 4.00 -3.63 -2.35
C GLN A 50 5.47 -3.25 -2.50
N ARG A 51 6.29 -3.54 -1.47
CA ARG A 51 7.73 -3.32 -1.49
C ARG A 51 8.40 -4.13 -2.60
N GLU A 52 8.17 -5.44 -2.67
CA GLU A 52 8.75 -6.33 -3.69
C GLU A 52 8.45 -5.82 -5.11
N LEU A 53 7.19 -5.45 -5.39
CA LEU A 53 6.79 -4.88 -6.68
C LEU A 53 7.54 -3.59 -7.02
N VAL A 54 7.75 -2.72 -6.04
CA VAL A 54 8.43 -1.43 -6.22
C VAL A 54 9.94 -1.61 -6.38
N GLU A 55 10.53 -2.56 -5.65
CA GLU A 55 11.94 -2.94 -5.80
C GLU A 55 12.22 -3.47 -7.21
N ASP A 56 11.42 -4.42 -7.69
CA ASP A 56 11.55 -4.97 -9.04
C ASP A 56 11.41 -3.88 -10.11
N TYR A 57 10.46 -2.96 -9.93
CA TYR A 57 10.28 -1.83 -10.84
C TYR A 57 11.48 -0.87 -10.82
N ALA A 58 11.97 -0.52 -9.63
CA ALA A 58 13.10 0.38 -9.48
C ALA A 58 14.37 -0.22 -10.09
N GLU A 59 14.62 -1.51 -9.88
CA GLU A 59 15.73 -2.24 -10.50
C GLU A 59 15.61 -2.26 -12.02
N ALA A 60 14.43 -2.60 -12.56
CA ALA A 60 14.18 -2.65 -13.99
C ALA A 60 14.30 -1.29 -14.70
N THR A 61 14.03 -0.19 -13.98
CA THR A 61 14.05 1.19 -14.51
C THR A 61 15.33 1.95 -14.16
N GLY A 62 16.22 1.37 -13.37
CA GLY A 62 17.45 2.03 -12.92
C GLY A 62 17.21 3.19 -11.94
N LEU A 63 16.07 3.21 -11.24
CA LEU A 63 15.76 4.21 -10.22
C LEU A 63 16.53 3.92 -8.94
N ASN A 64 16.97 4.97 -8.26
CA ASN A 64 17.65 4.86 -6.98
C ASN A 64 16.63 4.96 -5.84
N LEU A 65 16.16 3.83 -5.32
CA LEU A 65 15.26 3.80 -4.18
C LEU A 65 16.02 4.13 -2.89
N VAL A 66 15.89 5.37 -2.41
CA VAL A 66 16.70 5.88 -1.29
C VAL A 66 16.03 5.75 0.08
N THR A 67 14.69 5.68 0.11
CA THR A 67 13.90 5.70 1.34
C THR A 67 12.52 5.13 1.08
N GLU A 68 11.89 4.66 2.15
CA GLU A 68 10.57 4.06 2.13
C GLU A 68 9.73 4.61 3.28
N PHE A 69 8.55 5.11 2.97
CA PHE A 69 7.57 5.56 3.96
C PHE A 69 6.34 4.68 3.91
N HIS A 70 5.82 4.35 5.09
CA HIS A 70 4.70 3.43 5.20
C HIS A 70 3.65 3.91 6.16
N ASP A 71 2.39 3.75 5.76
CA ASP A 71 1.24 3.98 6.61
C ASP A 71 0.49 2.68 6.89
N ARG A 72 0.19 2.48 8.18
CA ARG A 72 -0.60 1.34 8.67
C ARG A 72 -1.96 1.83 9.12
N GLN A 73 -3.03 1.19 8.62
CA GLN A 73 -4.41 1.57 8.92
C GLN A 73 -4.67 3.07 8.63
N GLN A 74 -5.56 3.75 9.37
CA GLN A 74 -5.90 5.16 9.10
C GLN A 74 -4.83 6.20 9.49
N ARG A 75 -3.60 5.78 9.82
CA ARG A 75 -2.53 6.73 10.13
C ARG A 75 -1.93 7.24 8.81
N GLN A 76 -1.68 8.54 8.73
CA GLN A 76 -1.08 9.23 7.56
C GLN A 76 0.28 9.86 7.92
N HIS A 77 1.02 9.25 8.84
CA HIS A 77 2.29 9.81 9.31
C HIS A 77 3.41 9.58 8.30
N GLY A 78 3.43 8.41 7.65
CA GLY A 78 4.34 8.11 6.55
C GLY A 78 4.14 9.08 5.39
N LEU A 79 2.89 9.33 5.00
CA LEU A 79 2.54 10.32 3.98
C LEU A 79 3.00 11.73 4.35
N SER A 80 2.84 12.15 5.60
CA SER A 80 3.30 13.48 6.04
C SER A 80 4.83 13.61 5.93
N MET A 81 5.58 12.58 6.35
CA MET A 81 7.04 12.56 6.22
C MET A 81 7.50 12.54 4.77
N LEU A 82 6.80 11.79 3.90
CA LEU A 82 7.04 11.77 2.46
C LEU A 82 6.91 13.18 1.86
N LEU A 83 5.83 13.89 2.19
CA LEU A 83 5.59 15.23 1.67
C LEU A 83 6.64 16.23 2.16
N ASP A 84 7.05 16.15 3.43
CA ASP A 84 8.15 16.96 3.97
C ASP A 84 9.48 16.67 3.24
N ALA A 85 9.77 15.40 2.96
CA ALA A 85 10.94 14.99 2.20
C ALA A 85 10.92 15.54 0.76
N CYS A 86 9.77 15.47 0.08
CA CYS A 86 9.61 16.03 -1.27
C CYS A 86 9.79 17.55 -1.29
N GLN A 87 9.28 18.26 -0.26
CA GLN A 87 9.43 19.72 -0.15
C GLN A 87 10.87 20.17 0.08
N ARG A 88 11.69 19.34 0.74
CA ARG A 88 13.14 19.61 0.92
C ARG A 88 13.93 19.45 -0.39
N GLY A 89 13.30 18.90 -1.43
CA GLY A 89 13.88 18.73 -2.75
C GLY A 89 14.80 17.50 -2.88
N GLY A 90 15.17 17.19 -4.12
CA GLY A 90 16.03 16.03 -4.42
C GLY A 90 15.29 14.71 -4.55
N VAL A 91 13.96 14.71 -4.53
CA VAL A 91 13.12 13.54 -4.82
C VAL A 91 12.44 13.75 -6.17
N GLU A 92 12.81 12.94 -7.16
CA GLU A 92 12.26 13.01 -8.50
C GLU A 92 11.00 12.16 -8.63
N TYR A 93 10.96 11.02 -7.94
CA TYR A 93 9.87 10.06 -8.04
C TYR A 93 9.35 9.60 -6.68
N VAL A 94 8.02 9.54 -6.55
CA VAL A 94 7.34 8.78 -5.51
C VAL A 94 6.69 7.59 -6.19
N ILE A 95 7.04 6.38 -5.78
CA ILE A 95 6.49 5.14 -6.33
C ILE A 95 5.51 4.55 -5.34
N THR A 96 4.33 4.16 -5.81
CA THR A 96 3.30 3.45 -5.04
C THR A 96 2.82 2.23 -5.81
N ALA A 97 2.44 1.18 -5.08
CA ALA A 97 1.83 0.02 -5.70
C ALA A 97 0.42 0.31 -6.25
N SER A 98 -0.33 1.21 -5.61
CA SER A 98 -1.65 1.67 -6.06
C SER A 98 -1.91 3.13 -5.65
N TRP A 99 -2.76 3.83 -6.41
CA TRP A 99 -3.16 5.20 -6.13
C TRP A 99 -4.62 5.48 -6.55
N PRO A 100 -5.46 6.08 -5.69
CA PRO A 100 -5.22 6.43 -4.29
C PRO A 100 -4.85 5.22 -3.41
N THR A 101 -4.15 5.48 -2.31
CA THR A 101 -3.89 4.42 -1.32
C THR A 101 -5.14 4.12 -0.49
N PRO A 102 -5.30 2.92 0.10
CA PRO A 102 -6.51 2.54 0.84
C PRO A 102 -6.88 3.45 2.03
N ASN A 103 -5.95 4.30 2.47
CA ASN A 103 -6.11 5.20 3.61
C ASN A 103 -6.44 6.64 3.20
N LEU A 104 -6.58 6.90 1.89
CA LEU A 104 -6.89 8.22 1.34
C LEU A 104 -8.25 8.19 0.64
N THR A 105 -9.04 9.22 0.90
CA THR A 105 -10.17 9.58 0.03
C THR A 105 -9.65 10.13 -1.30
N THR A 106 -10.49 10.08 -2.34
CA THR A 106 -10.16 10.66 -3.65
C THR A 106 -9.75 12.13 -3.55
N THR A 107 -10.45 12.91 -2.72
CA THR A 107 -10.14 14.34 -2.50
C THR A 107 -8.76 14.55 -1.86
N GLU A 108 -8.40 13.74 -0.87
CA GLU A 108 -7.07 13.81 -0.23
C GLU A 108 -5.98 13.39 -1.22
N ALA A 109 -6.21 12.36 -2.02
CA ALA A 109 -5.28 11.92 -3.05
C ALA A 109 -5.07 12.98 -4.14
N ASP A 110 -6.12 13.69 -4.55
CA ASP A 110 -5.99 14.83 -5.47
C ASP A 110 -5.16 15.96 -4.86
N ALA A 111 -5.33 16.22 -3.56
CA ALA A 111 -4.54 17.23 -2.86
C ALA A 111 -3.06 16.84 -2.79
N VAL A 112 -2.75 15.58 -2.48
CA VAL A 112 -1.37 15.07 -2.47
C VAL A 112 -0.74 15.15 -3.86
N THR A 113 -1.47 14.76 -4.91
CA THR A 113 -0.97 14.81 -6.29
C THR A 113 -0.58 16.23 -6.68
N LYS A 114 -1.39 17.23 -6.28
CA LYS A 114 -1.08 18.66 -6.50
C LYS A 114 0.15 19.10 -5.72
N GLN A 115 0.33 18.65 -4.47
CA GLN A 115 1.51 18.99 -3.67
C GLN A 115 2.80 18.40 -4.26
N LEU A 116 2.76 17.14 -4.72
CA LEU A 116 3.91 16.53 -5.39
C LEU A 116 4.26 17.27 -6.68
N ALA A 117 3.27 17.65 -7.48
CA ALA A 117 3.49 18.45 -8.68
C ALA A 117 4.11 19.84 -8.37
N GLN A 118 3.71 20.47 -7.26
CA GLN A 118 4.32 21.73 -6.80
C GLN A 118 5.77 21.55 -6.34
N ALA A 119 6.11 20.39 -5.77
CA ALA A 119 7.48 20.03 -5.40
C ALA A 119 8.34 19.60 -6.60
N GLY A 120 7.75 19.45 -7.80
CA GLY A 120 8.44 18.92 -8.98
C GLY A 120 8.67 17.41 -8.92
N THR A 121 7.95 16.70 -8.07
CA THR A 121 8.07 15.24 -7.87
C THR A 121 6.98 14.50 -8.64
N HIS A 122 7.37 13.45 -9.36
CA HIS A 122 6.47 12.62 -10.16
C HIS A 122 5.92 11.46 -9.34
N LEU A 123 4.59 11.35 -9.29
CA LEU A 123 3.92 10.18 -8.71
C LEU A 123 3.83 9.06 -9.74
N VAL A 124 4.46 7.92 -9.45
CA VAL A 124 4.41 6.70 -10.25
C VAL A 124 3.53 5.69 -9.52
N CYS A 125 2.44 5.31 -10.16
CA CYS A 125 1.52 4.31 -9.66
C CYS A 125 1.69 3.03 -10.48
N LEU A 126 2.18 1.96 -9.87
CA LEU A 126 2.45 0.69 -10.56
C LEU A 126 1.17 -0.08 -10.90
N ASN A 127 0.04 0.26 -10.26
CA ASN A 127 -1.23 -0.39 -10.55
C ASN A 127 -2.44 0.53 -10.33
N ARG A 128 -3.37 0.55 -11.28
CA ARG A 128 -4.62 1.34 -11.17
C ARG A 128 -5.73 0.62 -10.39
N TRP A 129 -5.42 -0.55 -9.80
CA TRP A 129 -6.37 -1.46 -9.15
C TRP A 129 -6.31 -1.35 -7.62
N HIS A 130 -7.47 -1.24 -6.96
CA HIS A 130 -7.61 -1.18 -5.51
C HIS A 130 -8.19 -2.47 -4.93
N PRO A 131 -7.88 -2.83 -3.67
CA PRO A 131 -8.65 -3.84 -2.94
C PRO A 131 -10.14 -3.44 -2.88
N GLY A 132 -10.98 -4.13 -3.65
CA GLY A 132 -12.40 -3.79 -3.85
C GLY A 132 -12.78 -3.53 -5.32
N ASP A 133 -11.80 -3.28 -6.19
CA ASP A 133 -11.98 -3.13 -7.64
C ASP A 133 -12.14 -4.49 -8.34
N GLY A 134 -13.17 -5.28 -8.01
CA GLY A 134 -13.45 -6.52 -8.74
C GLY A 134 -12.28 -7.52 -8.76
N THR A 135 -11.88 -8.00 -9.95
CA THR A 135 -10.92 -9.11 -10.09
C THR A 135 -9.49 -8.65 -9.84
N PRO A 136 -8.78 -9.24 -8.84
CA PRO A 136 -7.38 -8.90 -8.57
C PRO A 136 -6.43 -9.24 -9.73
N PRO A 137 -5.30 -8.52 -9.85
CA PRO A 137 -4.21 -8.89 -10.74
C PRO A 137 -3.67 -10.28 -10.42
N ALA A 138 -3.12 -10.97 -11.42
CA ALA A 138 -2.62 -12.35 -11.26
C ALA A 138 -1.50 -12.52 -10.22
N TRP A 139 -0.77 -11.44 -9.90
CA TRP A 139 0.26 -11.42 -8.84
C TRP A 139 -0.32 -11.14 -7.44
N TRP A 140 -1.58 -10.70 -7.35
CA TRP A 140 -2.29 -10.53 -6.09
C TRP A 140 -2.87 -11.87 -5.64
N ASN A 141 -2.11 -12.63 -4.87
CA ASN A 141 -2.64 -13.85 -4.24
C ASN A 141 -3.57 -13.47 -3.08
N ASP A 142 -4.88 -13.47 -3.32
CA ASP A 142 -5.91 -13.02 -2.37
C ASP A 142 -6.20 -14.03 -1.25
N GLU A 143 -5.64 -15.24 -1.27
CA GLU A 143 -5.94 -16.29 -0.27
C GLU A 143 -5.57 -15.86 1.16
N GLU A 144 -4.36 -15.34 1.35
CA GLU A 144 -3.90 -14.86 2.66
C GLU A 144 -4.67 -13.60 3.11
N GLY A 145 -4.99 -12.71 2.17
CA GLY A 145 -5.76 -11.49 2.45
C GLY A 145 -7.21 -11.78 2.77
N ALA A 146 -7.84 -12.71 2.07
CA ALA A 146 -9.19 -13.17 2.34
C ALA A 146 -9.27 -13.85 3.71
N TRP A 147 -8.29 -14.69 4.04
CA TRP A 147 -8.23 -15.35 5.35
C TRP A 147 -8.04 -14.35 6.50
N MET A 148 -7.16 -13.36 6.33
CA MET A 148 -6.95 -12.31 7.34
C MET A 148 -8.18 -11.41 7.52
N ARG A 149 -8.88 -11.04 6.44
CA ARG A 149 -10.14 -10.28 6.50
C ARG A 149 -11.26 -11.08 7.16
N GLN A 150 -11.34 -12.39 6.87
CA GLN A 150 -12.29 -13.29 7.52
C GLN A 150 -12.01 -13.40 9.02
N LEU A 151 -10.74 -13.47 9.42
CA LEU A 151 -10.34 -13.51 10.81
C LEU A 151 -10.71 -12.22 11.56
N ASP A 152 -10.51 -11.05 10.94
CA ASP A 152 -10.92 -9.77 11.52
C ASP A 152 -12.44 -9.62 11.60
N ALA A 153 -13.19 -10.10 10.61
CA ALA A 153 -14.66 -10.12 10.66
C ALA A 153 -15.18 -10.97 11.83
N LEU A 154 -14.59 -12.14 12.06
CA LEU A 154 -14.92 -13.01 13.20
C LEU A 154 -14.56 -12.35 14.55
N ARG A 155 -13.42 -11.65 14.64
CA ARG A 155 -13.03 -10.91 15.85
C ARG A 155 -13.97 -9.74 16.15
N GLU A 156 -14.42 -9.04 15.10
CA GLU A 156 -15.37 -7.95 15.25
C GLU A 156 -16.74 -8.46 15.70
N GLU A 157 -17.20 -9.58 15.15
CA GLU A 157 -18.44 -10.23 15.56
C GLU A 157 -18.38 -10.69 17.03
N ASP A 158 -17.29 -11.32 17.47
CA ASP A 158 -17.08 -11.71 18.88
C ASP A 158 -17.03 -10.48 19.81
N ARG A 159 -16.37 -9.39 19.39
CA ARG A 159 -16.35 -8.13 20.13
C ARG A 159 -17.75 -7.55 20.30
N ARG A 160 -18.54 -7.50 19.23
CA ARG A 160 -19.93 -7.00 19.23
C ARG A 160 -20.84 -7.86 20.11
N GLN A 161 -20.67 -9.18 20.09
CA GLN A 161 -21.43 -10.10 20.97
C GLN A 161 -21.09 -9.88 22.46
N ARG A 162 -19.81 -9.66 22.78
CA ARG A 162 -19.38 -9.35 24.16
C ARG A 162 -19.87 -8.00 24.64
N GLU A 163 -19.88 -6.98 23.79
CA GLU A 163 -20.44 -5.66 24.08
C GLU A 163 -21.96 -5.75 24.35
N GLN A 164 -22.72 -6.43 23.49
CA GLN A 164 -24.16 -6.64 23.70
C GLN A 164 -24.49 -7.44 24.96
N THR A 165 -23.69 -8.47 25.26
CA THR A 165 -23.88 -9.27 26.48
C THR A 165 -23.54 -8.44 27.72
N SER A 166 -22.49 -7.61 27.66
CA SER A 166 -22.07 -6.75 28.78
C SER A 166 -23.10 -5.64 29.07
N GLU A 167 -23.68 -5.00 28.03
CA GLU A 167 -24.76 -4.02 28.18
C GLU A 167 -26.03 -4.61 28.80
N HIS A 168 -26.31 -5.90 28.57
CA HIS A 168 -27.48 -6.57 29.15
C HIS A 168 -27.30 -6.98 30.63
N THR A 169 -26.09 -6.85 31.17
CA THR A 169 -25.74 -7.28 32.54
C THR A 169 -25.54 -6.13 33.53
N GLU A 170 -25.84 -4.87 33.22
CA GLU A 170 -25.96 -3.84 34.27
C GLU A 170 -27.22 -4.11 35.12
N PRO A 171 -27.10 -4.63 36.36
CA PRO A 171 -28.26 -4.87 37.20
C PRO A 171 -28.58 -3.54 37.90
N SER A 172 -29.83 -3.11 37.77
CA SER A 172 -30.43 -2.03 38.55
C SER A 172 -30.00 -2.14 40.02
N LYS A 173 -29.13 -1.23 40.47
CA LYS A 173 -28.86 -1.01 41.91
C LYS A 173 -30.07 -0.28 42.49
N GLU A 174 -31.15 -0.99 42.75
CA GLU A 174 -32.15 -0.59 43.74
C GLU A 174 -31.54 -0.77 45.13
N VAL A 175 -30.91 0.28 45.62
CA VAL A 175 -30.57 0.43 47.05
C VAL A 175 -31.86 0.70 47.82
N HIS A 176 -32.55 -0.39 48.20
CA HIS A 176 -33.52 -0.37 49.29
C HIS A 176 -32.75 -0.35 50.63
N HIS A 177 -32.69 0.80 51.29
CA HIS A 177 -32.45 0.88 52.72
C HIS A 177 -33.68 1.49 53.38
N ALA A 178 -34.39 0.66 54.15
CA ALA A 178 -35.40 1.03 55.12
C ALA A 178 -34.75 1.45 56.45
#